data_AF-A0A7J7E0N3-F1
#
_entry.id   AF-A0A7J7E0N3-F1
#
_cell.length_a   1.000
_cell.length_b   1.000
_cell.length_c   1.000
_cell.angle_alpha   90.00
_cell.angle_beta   90.00
_cell.angle_gamma   90.00
#
_symmetry.space_group_name_H-M   'P 1'
#
loop_
_entity.id
_entity.type
_entity.pdbx_description
1 polymer ?
#
loop_
_entity_poly.entity_id
_entity_poly.type
_entity_poly.pdbx_seq_one_letter_code
_entity_poly.pdbx_strand_id
1 'polypeptide(L)'
;MRRGMSEKTAYVEYSKGVNGFDKVTLREVRGCSAEVYLYGGQVTSWKNEYGEELLFVSSKVPTHFKPPKAIRGGIPICFPQFGSHGSLEQHGFARNRFWSLDPDPPPFPTSGKSLTFTFAYHTYFAVSDISEVRVEGLETLDYLDNLKSRERFTEQGDAITFESEVDKIYLNTPTKLAILDHERKRTLVLRKDGLPDAVVWSPWDKRAKSIPDFGDEEYKHMLCVEAACVEKPITLKPGEEWRGRQELSAVCCLLFPPVIVVGNMTLEKHFRAAENCISSASLVQVVHS
;
A
#
# COMPACT_ATOMS: atom_id res chain seq x y z
N MET A 1 -29.19 -24.80 -28.77
CA MET A 1 -29.38 -23.63 -27.89
C MET A 1 -28.26 -23.62 -26.85
N ARG A 2 -27.19 -22.86 -27.08
CA ARG A 2 -26.15 -22.64 -26.06
C ARG A 2 -26.64 -21.53 -25.13
N ARG A 3 -26.81 -21.85 -23.84
CA ARG A 3 -27.05 -20.84 -22.79
C ARG A 3 -25.82 -19.93 -22.74
N GLY A 4 -26.01 -18.63 -22.94
CA GLY A 4 -24.98 -17.63 -22.71
C GLY A 4 -24.62 -17.59 -21.23
N MET A 5 -23.33 -17.73 -20.92
CA MET A 5 -22.78 -17.32 -19.64
C MET A 5 -22.83 -15.79 -19.60
N SER A 6 -23.61 -15.20 -18.70
CA SER A 6 -23.57 -13.75 -18.48
C SER A 6 -22.25 -13.40 -17.77
N GLU A 7 -21.53 -12.41 -18.30
CA GLU A 7 -20.45 -11.74 -17.58
C GLU A 7 -21.01 -11.19 -16.26
N LYS A 8 -20.43 -11.61 -15.14
CA LYS A 8 -20.82 -11.18 -13.80
C LYS A 8 -19.98 -9.96 -13.44
N THR A 9 -20.51 -8.76 -13.72
CA THR A 9 -19.79 -7.50 -13.56
C THR A 9 -19.61 -7.14 -12.08
N ALA A 10 -18.40 -6.72 -11.70
CA ALA A 10 -18.18 -5.99 -10.45
C ALA A 10 -18.99 -4.68 -10.47
N TYR A 11 -19.53 -4.25 -9.32
CA TYR A 11 -20.24 -2.98 -9.23
C TYR A 11 -19.56 -2.02 -8.26
N VAL A 12 -19.72 -0.74 -8.56
CA VAL A 12 -19.09 0.39 -7.86
C VAL A 12 -20.18 1.10 -7.05
N GLU A 13 -19.98 1.17 -5.73
CA GLU A 13 -20.89 1.83 -4.80
C GLU A 13 -20.27 3.13 -4.29
N TYR A 14 -20.98 4.25 -4.45
CA TYR A 14 -20.59 5.55 -3.90
C TYR A 14 -21.28 5.77 -2.56
N SER A 15 -20.52 6.12 -1.53
CA SER A 15 -21.06 6.36 -0.21
C SER A 15 -20.24 7.37 0.58
N LYS A 16 -20.76 7.75 1.76
CA LYS A 16 -20.04 8.59 2.72
C LYS A 16 -19.39 7.73 3.80
N GLY A 17 -18.14 8.05 4.11
CA GLY A 17 -17.37 7.43 5.17
C GLY A 17 -17.38 8.23 6.48
N VAL A 18 -16.38 7.98 7.31
CA VAL A 18 -16.08 8.75 8.53
C VAL A 18 -16.01 10.24 8.17
N ASN A 19 -16.58 11.09 9.04
CA ASN A 19 -16.69 12.54 8.84
C ASN A 19 -17.43 12.97 7.57
N GLY A 20 -18.18 12.08 6.92
CA GLY A 20 -18.96 12.41 5.72
C GLY A 20 -18.14 12.55 4.43
N PHE A 21 -16.90 12.05 4.40
CA PHE A 21 -16.08 12.10 3.19
C PHE A 21 -16.48 11.05 2.16
N ASP A 22 -16.33 11.39 0.90
CA ASP A 22 -16.65 10.50 -0.21
C ASP A 22 -15.71 9.31 -0.26
N LYS A 23 -16.32 8.14 -0.43
CA LYS A 23 -15.63 6.88 -0.66
C LYS A 23 -16.33 6.07 -1.75
N VAL A 24 -15.55 5.20 -2.37
CA VAL A 24 -15.98 4.25 -3.36
C VAL A 24 -15.76 2.85 -2.80
N THR A 25 -16.74 1.98 -2.94
CA THR A 25 -16.60 0.56 -2.63
C THR A 25 -16.75 -0.24 -3.91
N LEU A 26 -15.70 -0.99 -4.27
CA LEU A 26 -15.73 -1.97 -5.35
C LEU A 26 -16.17 -3.29 -4.75
N ARG A 27 -17.17 -3.94 -5.35
CA ARG A 27 -17.66 -5.25 -4.92
C ARG A 27 -17.67 -6.22 -6.09
N GLU A 28 -17.05 -7.37 -5.88
CA GLU A 28 -17.13 -8.50 -6.80
C GLU A 28 -18.33 -9.38 -6.43
N VAL A 29 -18.90 -10.08 -7.42
CA VAL A 29 -20.04 -10.98 -7.22
C VAL A 29 -19.72 -12.13 -6.25
N ARG A 30 -18.45 -12.49 -6.13
CA ARG A 30 -17.98 -13.55 -5.23
C ARG A 30 -17.76 -13.10 -3.78
N GLY A 31 -17.95 -11.82 -3.47
CA GLY A 31 -17.88 -11.30 -2.10
C GLY A 31 -16.61 -10.52 -1.78
N CYS A 32 -15.56 -10.62 -2.60
CA CYS A 32 -14.39 -9.75 -2.50
C CYS A 32 -14.81 -8.28 -2.62
N SER A 33 -14.21 -7.43 -1.80
CA SER A 33 -14.47 -5.99 -1.88
C SER A 33 -13.27 -5.16 -1.51
N ALA A 34 -13.25 -3.92 -1.99
CA ALA A 34 -12.27 -2.93 -1.60
C ALA A 34 -12.92 -1.57 -1.43
N GLU A 35 -12.46 -0.82 -0.44
CA GLU A 35 -12.93 0.54 -0.14
C GLU A 35 -11.82 1.54 -0.38
N VAL A 36 -12.14 2.64 -1.06
CA VAL A 36 -11.22 3.73 -1.37
C VAL A 36 -11.84 5.05 -0.95
N TYR A 37 -11.18 5.77 -0.04
CA TYR A 37 -11.54 7.16 0.23
C TYR A 37 -10.98 8.06 -0.88
N LEU A 38 -11.80 9.00 -1.35
CA LEU A 38 -11.34 10.05 -2.25
C LEU A 38 -10.36 10.99 -1.54
N TYR A 39 -10.47 11.14 -0.22
CA TYR A 39 -9.41 11.75 0.57
C TYR A 39 -8.17 10.84 0.59
N GLY A 40 -7.06 11.36 0.10
CA GLY A 40 -5.78 10.66 -0.05
C GLY A 40 -5.74 9.64 -1.20
N GLY A 41 -6.85 9.43 -1.92
CA GLY A 41 -6.96 8.36 -2.91
C GLY A 41 -6.61 6.98 -2.31
N GLN A 42 -6.99 6.81 -1.03
CA GLN A 42 -6.42 5.82 -0.14
C GLN A 42 -7.35 4.61 0.00
N VAL A 43 -6.82 3.42 -0.28
CA VAL A 43 -7.51 2.17 0.02
C VAL A 43 -7.58 2.01 1.54
N THR A 44 -8.75 1.80 2.10
CA THR A 44 -8.99 1.66 3.55
C THR A 44 -9.56 0.30 3.94
N SER A 45 -9.99 -0.51 2.99
CA SER A 45 -10.45 -1.88 3.25
C SER A 45 -10.18 -2.73 2.01
N TRP A 46 -9.76 -3.98 2.25
CA TRP A 46 -9.72 -5.01 1.23
C TRP A 46 -10.12 -6.34 1.87
N LYS A 47 -11.30 -6.83 1.49
CA LYS A 47 -11.86 -8.08 2.01
C LYS A 47 -11.83 -9.17 0.96
N ASN A 48 -11.49 -10.37 1.39
CA ASN A 48 -11.59 -11.57 0.56
C ASN A 48 -13.05 -12.05 0.41
N GLU A 49 -13.26 -13.14 -0.33
CA GLU A 49 -14.58 -13.74 -0.56
C GLU A 49 -15.28 -14.22 0.74
N TYR A 50 -14.52 -14.45 1.80
CA TYR A 50 -15.03 -14.85 3.13
C TYR A 50 -15.34 -13.63 4.03
N GLY A 51 -15.11 -12.41 3.54
CA GLY A 51 -15.30 -11.18 4.31
C GLY A 51 -14.18 -10.87 5.30
N GLU A 52 -13.09 -11.62 5.27
CA GLU A 52 -11.90 -11.36 6.10
C GLU A 52 -11.22 -10.07 5.63
N GLU A 53 -10.96 -9.16 6.56
CA GLU A 53 -10.19 -7.95 6.30
C GLU A 53 -8.69 -8.26 6.19
N LEU A 54 -8.09 -7.82 5.08
CA LEU A 54 -6.69 -8.06 4.74
C LEU A 54 -5.81 -6.83 4.99
N LEU A 55 -6.41 -5.65 5.14
CA LEU A 55 -5.70 -4.42 5.45
C LEU A 55 -6.00 -3.95 6.88
N PHE A 56 -4.98 -3.49 7.57
CA PHE A 56 -5.15 -2.90 8.89
C PHE A 56 -5.52 -1.43 8.75
N VAL A 57 -6.60 -0.99 9.42
CA VAL A 57 -6.90 0.43 9.66
C VAL A 57 -7.08 0.64 11.16
N SER A 58 -6.46 1.68 11.71
CA SER A 58 -6.53 1.96 13.13
C SER A 58 -7.96 2.24 13.58
N SER A 59 -8.34 1.66 14.72
CA SER A 59 -9.62 1.92 15.39
C SER A 59 -9.76 3.35 15.88
N LYS A 60 -8.66 4.13 15.94
CA LYS A 60 -8.68 5.57 16.27
C LYS A 60 -9.07 6.45 15.09
N VAL A 61 -9.15 5.93 13.86
CA VAL A 61 -9.54 6.72 12.67
C VAL A 61 -10.88 7.46 12.87
N PRO A 62 -11.98 6.84 13.34
CA PRO A 62 -13.25 7.54 13.57
C PRO A 62 -13.19 8.79 14.46
N THR A 63 -12.26 8.84 15.43
CA THR A 63 -12.17 9.92 16.41
C THR A 63 -11.01 10.88 16.16
N HIS A 64 -9.92 10.41 15.55
CA HIS A 64 -8.69 11.19 15.34
C HIS A 64 -8.46 11.64 13.90
N PHE A 65 -9.16 11.06 12.92
CA PHE A 65 -9.05 11.49 11.54
C PHE A 65 -9.68 12.87 11.36
N LYS A 66 -8.84 13.87 11.10
CA LYS A 66 -9.25 15.23 10.75
C LYS A 66 -8.28 15.76 9.70
N PRO A 67 -8.73 16.11 8.48
CA PRO A 67 -7.87 16.78 7.51
C PRO A 67 -7.21 18.02 8.14
N PRO A 68 -5.95 18.30 7.78
CA PRO A 68 -5.19 17.69 6.70
C PRO A 68 -4.45 16.39 7.08
N LYS A 69 -4.74 15.71 8.21
CA LYS A 69 -4.05 14.46 8.57
C LYS A 69 -4.49 13.28 7.70
N ALA A 70 -3.54 12.44 7.32
CA ALA A 70 -3.79 11.21 6.56
C ALA A 70 -4.56 10.18 7.41
N ILE A 71 -5.23 9.23 6.74
CA ILE A 71 -5.88 8.11 7.41
C ILE A 71 -4.80 7.11 7.86
N ARG A 72 -4.87 6.66 9.12
CA ARG A 72 -3.92 5.69 9.69
C ARG A 72 -4.31 4.26 9.33
N GLY A 73 -3.61 3.69 8.34
CA GLY A 73 -3.79 2.32 7.88
C GLY A 73 -4.21 2.21 6.41
N GLY A 74 -4.56 1.02 5.95
CA GLY A 74 -4.90 0.77 4.55
C GLY A 74 -3.66 0.93 3.67
N ILE A 75 -3.77 1.72 2.60
CA ILE A 75 -2.67 1.95 1.64
C ILE A 75 -2.53 3.45 1.37
N PRO A 76 -1.94 4.23 2.28
CA PRO A 76 -1.57 5.62 2.02
C PRO A 76 -0.57 5.72 0.86
N ILE A 77 -0.69 6.81 0.09
CA ILE A 77 0.23 7.13 -1.01
C ILE A 77 1.27 8.15 -0.50
N CYS A 78 2.53 7.73 -0.45
CA CYS A 78 3.67 8.60 -0.13
C CYS A 78 4.19 9.22 -1.43
N PHE A 79 3.92 10.50 -1.66
CA PHE A 79 4.33 11.20 -2.88
C PHE A 79 4.23 12.72 -2.72
N PRO A 80 5.16 13.50 -3.31
CA PRO A 80 6.34 13.11 -4.09
C PRO A 80 7.59 12.83 -3.24
N GLN A 81 7.40 12.63 -1.94
CA GLN A 81 8.47 12.41 -0.98
C GLN A 81 8.14 11.20 -0.11
N PHE A 82 9.10 10.33 0.14
CA PHE A 82 9.05 9.32 1.18
C PHE A 82 9.70 9.85 2.47
N GLY A 83 9.08 9.59 3.61
CA GLY A 83 9.56 10.03 4.92
C GLY A 83 9.82 11.54 4.95
N SER A 84 10.88 11.93 5.66
CA SER A 84 11.34 13.32 5.75
C SER A 84 12.58 13.59 4.89
N HIS A 85 12.73 12.87 3.76
CA HIS A 85 13.94 12.92 2.92
C HIS A 85 14.08 14.20 2.05
N GLY A 86 13.22 15.19 2.23
CA GLY A 86 13.26 16.46 1.48
C GLY A 86 12.54 17.57 2.23
N SER A 87 12.19 18.65 1.51
CA SER A 87 11.62 19.87 2.09
C SER A 87 10.10 19.83 2.32
N LEU A 88 9.43 18.77 1.87
CA LEU A 88 7.98 18.62 2.04
C LEU A 88 7.65 18.01 3.41
N GLU A 89 6.35 18.08 3.76
CA GLU A 89 5.81 17.35 4.90
C GLU A 89 6.12 15.85 4.82
N GLN A 90 6.13 15.18 5.96
CA GLN A 90 6.49 13.76 6.03
C GLN A 90 5.59 12.93 5.10
N HIS A 91 6.23 12.19 4.19
CA HIS A 91 5.61 11.40 3.12
C HIS A 91 4.87 12.20 2.02
N GLY A 92 5.19 13.49 1.89
CA GLY A 92 4.59 14.36 0.90
C GLY A 92 3.10 14.62 1.16
N PHE A 93 2.39 15.10 0.15
CA PHE A 93 1.04 15.66 0.31
C PHE A 93 -0.07 14.80 -0.31
N ALA A 94 0.27 13.78 -1.12
CA ALA A 94 -0.71 13.01 -1.89
C ALA A 94 -1.83 12.40 -1.03
N ARG A 95 -1.45 11.82 0.12
CA ARG A 95 -2.35 11.26 1.13
C ARG A 95 -3.13 12.30 1.95
N ASN A 96 -2.86 13.59 1.75
CA ASN A 96 -3.44 14.71 2.50
C ASN A 96 -4.34 15.62 1.64
N ARG A 97 -4.68 15.17 0.41
CA ARG A 97 -5.46 15.91 -0.58
C ARG A 97 -6.67 15.09 -1.03
N PHE A 98 -7.71 15.76 -1.52
CA PHE A 98 -8.83 15.07 -2.16
C PHE A 98 -8.47 14.74 -3.60
N TRP A 99 -8.81 13.52 -4.00
CA TRP A 99 -8.65 13.00 -5.34
C TRP A 99 -10.02 12.97 -6.02
N SER A 100 -10.03 13.19 -7.32
CA SER A 100 -11.22 13.03 -8.15
C SER A 100 -11.10 11.75 -8.97
N LEU A 101 -12.24 11.11 -9.23
CA LEU A 101 -12.33 10.08 -10.26
C LEU A 101 -12.54 10.79 -11.59
N ASP A 102 -11.62 10.58 -12.52
CA ASP A 102 -11.68 11.16 -13.85
C ASP A 102 -11.68 10.04 -14.89
N PRO A 103 -12.82 9.76 -15.56
CA PRO A 103 -12.90 8.72 -16.58
C PRO A 103 -12.29 9.15 -17.92
N ASP A 104 -12.08 10.45 -18.13
CA ASP A 104 -11.55 11.02 -19.37
C ASP A 104 -10.49 12.07 -19.04
N PRO A 105 -9.34 11.65 -18.46
CA PRO A 105 -8.32 12.59 -18.07
C PRO A 105 -7.80 13.35 -19.30
N PRO A 106 -7.61 14.68 -19.20
CA PRO A 106 -7.09 15.44 -20.32
C PRO A 106 -5.74 14.89 -20.77
N PRO A 107 -5.40 14.99 -22.08
CA PRO A 107 -4.08 14.61 -22.55
C PRO A 107 -3.02 15.41 -21.80
N PHE A 108 -1.96 14.73 -21.41
CA PHE A 108 -0.92 15.34 -20.59
C PHE A 108 -0.15 16.43 -21.37
N PRO A 109 0.25 17.52 -20.69
CA PRO A 109 1.14 18.52 -21.29
C PRO A 109 2.48 17.91 -21.71
N THR A 110 3.00 18.31 -22.89
CA THR A 110 4.31 17.85 -23.41
C THR A 110 5.44 18.84 -23.14
N SER A 111 5.13 20.06 -22.74
CA SER A 111 6.07 21.06 -22.22
C SER A 111 6.10 21.03 -20.69
N GLY A 112 7.21 21.41 -20.07
CA GLY A 112 7.33 21.45 -18.61
C GLY A 112 8.76 21.46 -18.07
N LYS A 113 8.87 21.33 -16.74
CA LYS A 113 10.14 21.09 -16.03
C LYS A 113 10.26 19.60 -15.69
N SER A 114 11.49 19.15 -15.46
CA SER A 114 11.69 17.81 -14.92
C SER A 114 11.03 17.66 -13.55
N LEU A 115 10.45 16.48 -13.30
CA LEU A 115 9.84 16.11 -12.03
C LEU A 115 10.72 15.05 -11.35
N THR A 116 11.28 15.40 -10.20
CA THR A 116 12.03 14.45 -9.36
C THR A 116 11.23 14.09 -8.12
N PHE A 117 11.05 12.80 -7.84
CA PHE A 117 10.24 12.33 -6.73
C PHE A 117 10.69 10.97 -6.19
N THR A 118 10.24 10.67 -4.97
CA THR A 118 10.19 9.33 -4.40
C THR A 118 8.74 8.91 -4.23
N PHE A 119 8.49 7.61 -4.14
CA PHE A 119 7.13 7.07 -4.09
C PHE A 119 7.07 5.83 -3.19
N ALA A 120 5.96 5.66 -2.46
CA ALA A 120 5.64 4.38 -1.84
C ALA A 120 4.13 4.15 -1.73
N TYR A 121 3.73 2.88 -1.91
CA TYR A 121 2.46 2.37 -1.40
C TYR A 121 2.68 1.89 0.03
N HIS A 122 2.26 2.69 1.02
CA HIS A 122 2.54 2.43 2.43
C HIS A 122 1.58 1.38 3.00
N THR A 123 1.59 0.16 2.47
CA THR A 123 0.56 -0.87 2.71
C THR A 123 0.62 -1.42 4.14
N TYR A 124 -0.46 -1.25 4.90
CA TYR A 124 -0.68 -1.83 6.23
C TYR A 124 -1.44 -3.15 6.08
N PHE A 125 -0.76 -4.29 6.19
CA PHE A 125 -1.41 -5.59 6.22
C PHE A 125 -2.00 -5.85 7.59
N ALA A 126 -3.24 -6.33 7.65
CA ALA A 126 -3.79 -6.91 8.86
C ALA A 126 -3.17 -8.29 9.05
N VAL A 127 -2.59 -8.56 10.22
CA VAL A 127 -1.99 -9.85 10.58
C VAL A 127 -2.61 -10.38 11.88
N SER A 128 -2.41 -11.67 12.18
CA SER A 128 -2.94 -12.28 13.40
C SER A 128 -2.23 -11.78 14.66
N ASP A 129 -0.92 -11.97 14.71
CA ASP A 129 0.02 -11.56 15.75
C ASP A 129 1.38 -11.36 15.08
N ILE A 130 1.94 -10.16 15.19
CA ILE A 130 3.22 -9.80 14.59
C ILE A 130 4.38 -10.69 15.07
N SER A 131 4.32 -11.30 16.26
CA SER A 131 5.37 -12.22 16.70
C SER A 131 5.36 -13.55 15.93
N GLU A 132 4.22 -13.91 15.34
CA GLU A 132 4.01 -15.13 14.55
C GLU A 132 4.02 -14.87 13.04
N VAL A 133 4.49 -13.69 12.62
CA VAL A 133 4.60 -13.28 11.22
C VAL A 133 6.06 -13.25 10.80
N ARG A 134 6.31 -13.66 9.56
CA ARG A 134 7.62 -13.45 8.91
C ARG A 134 7.49 -12.93 7.50
N VAL A 135 8.49 -12.17 7.06
CA VAL A 135 8.60 -11.68 5.68
C VAL A 135 9.72 -12.41 4.96
N GLU A 136 9.42 -12.97 3.80
CA GLU A 136 10.35 -13.68 2.92
C GLU A 136 10.55 -12.91 1.60
N GLY A 137 11.73 -13.09 0.98
CA GLY A 137 12.16 -12.43 -0.25
C GLY A 137 13.09 -11.22 -0.04
N LEU A 138 13.57 -11.01 1.18
CA LEU A 138 14.45 -9.91 1.58
C LEU A 138 15.79 -10.38 2.16
N GLU A 139 16.04 -11.68 2.14
CA GLU A 139 17.23 -12.33 2.66
C GLU A 139 18.46 -11.84 1.88
N THR A 140 19.60 -11.68 2.54
CA THR A 140 20.88 -11.29 1.94
C THR A 140 20.91 -9.90 1.28
N LEU A 141 19.83 -9.12 1.37
CA LEU A 141 19.75 -7.80 0.76
C LEU A 141 20.30 -6.71 1.67
N ASP A 142 20.83 -5.66 1.05
CA ASP A 142 21.15 -4.42 1.74
C ASP A 142 19.87 -3.70 2.16
N TYR A 143 19.88 -3.13 3.36
CA TYR A 143 18.85 -2.23 3.84
C TYR A 143 19.45 -1.00 4.54
N LEU A 144 18.67 0.09 4.56
CA LEU A 144 18.92 1.25 5.39
C LEU A 144 18.03 1.17 6.63
N ASP A 145 18.61 1.30 7.81
CA ASP A 145 17.88 1.28 9.08
C ASP A 145 17.53 2.70 9.53
N ASN A 146 16.26 3.08 9.45
CA ASN A 146 15.80 4.42 9.85
C ASN A 146 15.94 4.65 11.37
N LEU A 147 15.96 3.60 12.19
CA LEU A 147 16.19 3.70 13.64
C LEU A 147 17.67 4.00 13.96
N LYS A 148 18.57 3.73 13.00
CA LYS A 148 20.01 4.01 13.09
C LYS A 148 20.46 5.08 12.09
N SER A 149 19.63 6.11 11.90
CA SER A 149 19.96 7.24 11.02
C SER A 149 20.32 6.83 9.59
N ARG A 150 19.64 5.81 9.04
CA ARG A 150 19.85 5.24 7.70
C ARG A 150 21.23 4.61 7.49
N GLU A 151 21.86 4.12 8.56
CA GLU A 151 23.03 3.27 8.41
C GLU A 151 22.68 2.03 7.58
N ARG A 152 23.62 1.63 6.72
CA ARG A 152 23.45 0.51 5.78
C ARG A 152 23.93 -0.78 6.42
N PHE A 153 23.10 -1.82 6.31
CA PHE A 153 23.38 -3.17 6.75
C PHE A 153 22.99 -4.17 5.65
N THR A 154 23.39 -5.43 5.82
CA THR A 154 22.97 -6.55 4.96
C THR A 154 22.20 -7.55 5.80
N GLU A 155 21.02 -7.95 5.35
CA GLU A 155 20.18 -8.92 6.05
C GLU A 155 20.84 -10.31 6.09
N GLN A 156 20.87 -10.91 7.27
CA GLN A 156 21.52 -12.21 7.49
C GLN A 156 20.51 -13.33 7.80
N GLY A 157 19.29 -12.98 8.19
CA GLY A 157 18.24 -13.96 8.47
C GLY A 157 17.67 -14.61 7.21
N ASP A 158 17.20 -15.84 7.35
CA ASP A 158 16.45 -16.57 6.31
C ASP A 158 15.03 -16.02 6.10
N ALA A 159 14.57 -15.16 7.02
CA ALA A 159 13.34 -14.39 6.93
C ALA A 159 13.40 -13.23 7.93
N ILE A 160 12.58 -12.20 7.72
CA ILE A 160 12.43 -11.10 8.68
C ILE A 160 11.39 -11.49 9.73
N THR A 161 11.79 -11.49 10.99
CA THR A 161 10.92 -11.70 12.16
C THR A 161 10.89 -10.45 13.04
N PHE A 162 9.91 -10.36 13.94
CA PHE A 162 9.62 -9.14 14.70
C PHE A 162 9.65 -9.39 16.20
N GLU A 163 10.70 -8.89 16.86
CA GLU A 163 10.84 -8.91 18.32
C GLU A 163 10.99 -7.49 18.92
N SER A 164 11.04 -6.47 18.05
CA SER A 164 11.23 -5.06 18.40
C SER A 164 10.74 -4.15 17.29
N GLU A 165 10.89 -2.82 17.47
CA GLU A 165 10.59 -1.83 16.44
C GLU A 165 11.46 -2.08 15.20
N VAL A 166 10.83 -2.05 14.02
CA VAL A 166 11.49 -2.21 12.73
C VAL A 166 11.11 -1.04 11.85
N ASP A 167 12.09 -0.40 11.23
CA ASP A 167 11.91 0.62 10.21
C ASP A 167 13.06 0.52 9.19
N LYS A 168 12.95 -0.44 8.28
CA LYS A 168 14.01 -0.82 7.34
C LYS A 168 13.59 -0.58 5.90
N ILE A 169 14.48 0.04 5.11
CA ILE A 169 14.31 0.23 3.66
C ILE A 169 15.26 -0.73 2.95
N TYR A 170 14.73 -1.83 2.42
CA TYR A 170 15.47 -2.81 1.63
C TYR A 170 15.64 -2.32 0.18
N LEU A 171 16.85 -2.45 -0.34
CA LEU A 171 17.28 -1.87 -1.62
C LEU A 171 17.29 -2.92 -2.74
N ASN A 172 16.89 -2.53 -3.95
CA ASN A 172 16.92 -3.39 -5.15
C ASN A 172 16.27 -4.77 -4.92
N THR A 173 15.10 -4.77 -4.29
CA THR A 173 14.40 -5.98 -3.86
C THR A 173 13.75 -6.72 -5.04
N PRO A 174 13.56 -8.04 -4.93
CA PRO A 174 12.76 -8.82 -5.87
C PRO A 174 11.37 -8.22 -6.12
N THR A 175 10.74 -8.61 -7.22
CA THR A 175 9.39 -8.15 -7.56
C THR A 175 8.31 -8.82 -6.73
N LYS A 176 8.60 -9.91 -5.99
CA LYS A 176 7.65 -10.65 -5.16
C LYS A 176 8.18 -10.74 -3.74
N LEU A 177 7.35 -10.33 -2.78
CA LEU A 177 7.57 -10.51 -1.33
C LEU A 177 6.41 -11.34 -0.76
N ALA A 178 6.70 -12.13 0.27
CA ALA A 178 5.71 -12.96 0.94
C ALA A 178 5.68 -12.64 2.44
N ILE A 179 4.48 -12.47 2.98
CA ILE A 179 4.23 -12.27 4.40
C ILE A 179 3.48 -13.51 4.87
N LEU A 180 4.13 -14.33 5.69
CA LEU A 180 3.56 -15.57 6.19
C LEU A 180 2.98 -15.29 7.56
N ASP A 181 1.67 -15.50 7.67
CA ASP A 181 0.87 -15.36 8.89
C ASP A 181 0.52 -16.78 9.36
N HIS A 182 1.32 -17.29 10.29
CA HIS A 182 1.29 -18.71 10.68
C HIS A 182 -0.02 -19.09 11.38
N GLU A 183 -0.54 -18.22 12.24
CA GLU A 183 -1.76 -18.49 13.02
C GLU A 183 -2.99 -18.57 12.10
N ARG A 184 -3.13 -17.63 11.14
CA ARG A 184 -4.21 -17.68 10.14
C ARG A 184 -3.92 -18.63 8.98
N LYS A 185 -2.76 -19.31 8.98
CA LYS A 185 -2.35 -20.28 7.95
C LYS A 185 -2.50 -19.70 6.55
N ARG A 186 -1.98 -18.50 6.34
CA ARG A 186 -2.08 -17.80 5.06
C ARG A 186 -0.77 -17.11 4.70
N THR A 187 -0.62 -16.85 3.41
CA THR A 187 0.43 -15.99 2.88
C THR A 187 -0.21 -14.81 2.17
N LEU A 188 0.17 -13.60 2.59
CA LEU A 188 -0.09 -12.37 1.85
C LEU A 188 1.09 -12.15 0.90
N VAL A 189 0.82 -12.00 -0.38
CA VAL A 189 1.83 -11.83 -1.42
C VAL A 189 1.74 -10.41 -1.95
N LEU A 190 2.86 -9.70 -1.92
CA LEU A 190 3.02 -8.40 -2.57
C LEU A 190 3.87 -8.60 -3.82
N ARG A 191 3.35 -8.16 -4.97
CA ARG A 191 4.13 -8.02 -6.21
C ARG A 191 4.27 -6.56 -6.59
N LYS A 192 5.43 -6.17 -7.11
CA LYS A 192 5.72 -4.78 -7.46
C LYS A 192 6.45 -4.66 -8.80
N ASP A 193 6.11 -3.61 -9.54
CA ASP A 193 6.71 -3.22 -10.80
C ASP A 193 6.93 -1.70 -10.83
N GLY A 194 8.04 -1.25 -11.41
CA GLY A 194 8.48 0.16 -11.38
C GLY A 194 8.96 0.66 -10.00
N LEU A 195 9.03 -0.22 -9.00
CA LEU A 195 9.32 0.09 -7.59
C LEU A 195 10.49 -0.79 -7.11
N PRO A 196 11.74 -0.28 -7.11
CA PRO A 196 12.93 -1.08 -6.85
C PRO A 196 13.13 -1.43 -5.38
N ASP A 197 12.58 -0.65 -4.45
CA ASP A 197 12.82 -0.78 -3.02
C ASP A 197 11.61 -1.39 -2.32
N ALA A 198 11.81 -1.87 -1.09
CA ALA A 198 10.71 -2.25 -0.20
C ALA A 198 10.96 -1.71 1.21
N VAL A 199 9.90 -1.30 1.90
CA VAL A 199 10.00 -0.89 3.31
C VAL A 199 9.29 -1.91 4.17
N VAL A 200 9.92 -2.30 5.27
CA VAL A 200 9.30 -3.10 6.33
C VAL A 200 9.25 -2.25 7.58
N TRP A 201 8.04 -2.05 8.11
CA TRP A 201 7.83 -1.22 9.28
C TRP A 201 6.85 -1.83 10.27
N SER A 202 7.24 -1.82 11.54
CA SER A 202 6.35 -2.04 12.68
C SER A 202 6.78 -1.12 13.82
N PRO A 203 5.86 -0.33 14.40
CA PRO A 203 6.21 0.62 15.45
C PRO A 203 6.63 -0.08 16.76
N TRP A 204 6.12 -1.28 17.02
CA TRP A 204 6.26 -1.92 18.33
C TRP A 204 5.67 -1.07 19.48
N ASP A 205 5.82 -1.55 20.71
CA ASP A 205 5.14 -1.05 21.90
C ASP A 205 5.35 0.45 22.17
N LYS A 206 6.62 0.86 22.37
CA LYS A 206 6.93 2.24 22.78
C LYS A 206 6.52 3.26 21.73
N ARG A 207 6.75 2.96 20.45
CA ARG A 207 6.40 3.87 19.36
C ARG A 207 4.90 3.94 19.15
N ALA A 208 4.19 2.81 19.21
CA ALA A 208 2.74 2.77 19.06
C ALA A 208 2.04 3.73 20.04
N LYS A 209 2.42 3.68 21.32
CA LYS A 209 1.91 4.58 22.38
C LYS A 209 2.21 6.06 22.13
N SER A 210 3.23 6.38 21.34
CA SER A 210 3.58 7.76 20.99
C SER A 210 2.80 8.32 19.80
N ILE A 211 2.09 7.48 19.04
CA ILE A 211 1.36 7.87 17.84
C ILE A 211 -0.09 8.21 18.22
N PRO A 212 -0.54 9.48 18.17
CA PRO A 212 -1.84 9.86 18.71
C PRO A 212 -3.04 9.24 17.98
N ASP A 213 -2.89 8.94 16.69
CA ASP A 213 -3.92 8.37 15.82
C ASP A 213 -3.82 6.84 15.65
N PHE A 214 -3.10 6.18 16.57
CA PHE A 214 -2.87 4.73 16.58
C PHE A 214 -3.11 4.17 18.00
N GLY A 215 -3.73 3.01 18.12
CA GLY A 215 -3.99 2.35 19.39
C GLY A 215 -2.73 1.69 19.96
N ASP A 216 -2.59 1.73 21.28
CA ASP A 216 -1.37 1.35 22.00
C ASP A 216 -0.92 -0.09 21.70
N GLU A 217 -1.88 -1.00 21.52
CA GLU A 217 -1.63 -2.44 21.25
C GLU A 217 -1.91 -2.82 19.80
N GLU A 218 -2.28 -1.88 18.93
CA GLU A 218 -2.65 -2.17 17.54
C GLU A 218 -1.46 -2.65 16.69
N TYR A 219 -0.23 -2.37 17.12
CA TYR A 219 0.98 -2.83 16.45
C TYR A 219 1.07 -4.35 16.37
N LYS A 220 0.38 -5.07 17.27
CA LYS A 220 0.37 -6.54 17.28
C LYS A 220 -0.38 -7.14 16.10
N HIS A 221 -1.31 -6.40 15.50
CA HIS A 221 -2.22 -6.90 14.47
C HIS A 221 -1.98 -6.26 13.11
N MET A 222 -0.83 -5.61 12.93
CA MET A 222 -0.47 -4.92 11.70
C MET A 222 1.00 -5.11 11.35
N LEU A 223 1.29 -5.13 10.07
CA LEU A 223 2.65 -5.04 9.54
C LEU A 223 2.64 -4.18 8.28
N CYS A 224 3.56 -3.23 8.17
CA CYS A 224 3.76 -2.53 6.92
C CYS A 224 4.82 -3.25 6.08
N VAL A 225 4.43 -3.63 4.86
CA VAL A 225 5.37 -4.02 3.80
C VAL A 225 5.01 -3.20 2.56
N GLU A 226 5.92 -2.33 2.15
CA GLU A 226 5.61 -1.25 1.21
C GLU A 226 6.34 -1.46 -0.11
N ALA A 227 5.63 -1.40 -1.23
CA ALA A 227 6.26 -1.30 -2.54
C ALA A 227 6.74 0.15 -2.76
N ALA A 228 8.04 0.36 -2.96
CA ALA A 228 8.60 1.70 -2.87
C ALA A 228 9.71 2.00 -3.89
N CYS A 229 9.98 3.30 -4.05
CA CYS A 229 11.14 3.88 -4.71
C CYS A 229 11.62 5.03 -3.82
N VAL A 230 12.68 4.79 -3.03
CA VAL A 230 13.10 5.67 -1.95
C VAL A 230 14.56 6.10 -2.11
N GLU A 231 15.47 5.14 -2.31
CA GLU A 231 16.90 5.43 -2.27
C GLU A 231 17.37 6.25 -3.47
N LYS A 232 16.89 5.90 -4.66
CA LYS A 232 17.17 6.63 -5.90
C LYS A 232 15.88 7.28 -6.40
N PRO A 233 15.71 8.60 -6.21
CA PRO A 233 14.55 9.31 -6.72
C PRO A 233 14.40 9.13 -8.24
N ILE A 234 13.15 8.97 -8.68
CA ILE A 234 12.80 8.98 -10.10
C ILE A 234 12.89 10.42 -10.60
N THR A 235 13.49 10.63 -11.77
CA THR A 235 13.49 11.92 -12.45
C THR A 235 12.89 11.74 -13.83
N LEU A 236 11.74 12.39 -14.07
CA LEU A 236 11.08 12.43 -15.37
C LEU A 236 11.38 13.75 -16.05
N LYS A 237 11.90 13.69 -17.27
CA LYS A 237 11.98 14.85 -18.16
C LYS A 237 10.59 15.20 -18.70
N PRO A 238 10.39 16.41 -19.23
CA PRO A 238 9.14 16.79 -19.86
C PRO A 238 8.69 15.76 -20.91
N GLY A 239 7.44 15.30 -20.82
CA GLY A 239 6.88 14.28 -21.70
C GLY A 239 7.25 12.83 -21.35
N GLU A 240 8.12 12.57 -20.37
CA GLU A 240 8.38 11.22 -19.85
C GLU A 240 7.32 10.78 -18.84
N GLU A 241 7.05 9.47 -18.83
CA GLU A 241 6.10 8.81 -17.93
C GLU A 241 6.81 7.82 -17.02
N TRP A 242 6.21 7.62 -15.84
CA TRP A 242 6.52 6.53 -14.96
C TRP A 242 5.24 5.86 -14.47
N ARG A 243 5.32 4.54 -14.30
CA ARG A 243 4.26 3.71 -13.76
C ARG A 243 4.80 2.93 -12.58
N GLY A 244 4.09 3.00 -11.45
CA GLY A 244 4.34 2.21 -10.27
C GLY A 244 3.15 1.32 -9.98
N ARG A 245 3.38 0.02 -9.90
CA ARG A 245 2.32 -0.98 -9.73
C ARG A 245 2.59 -1.85 -8.52
N GLN A 246 1.54 -2.10 -7.74
CA GLN A 246 1.52 -3.06 -6.65
C GLN A 246 0.35 -4.02 -6.87
N GLU A 247 0.59 -5.32 -6.82
CA GLU A 247 -0.45 -6.34 -6.75
C GLU A 247 -0.39 -7.00 -5.38
N LEU A 248 -1.53 -7.16 -4.72
CA LEU A 248 -1.66 -7.86 -3.47
C LEU A 248 -2.47 -9.14 -3.72
N SER A 249 -2.09 -10.24 -3.08
CA SER A 249 -2.88 -11.47 -3.11
C SER A 249 -2.87 -12.13 -1.74
N ALA A 250 -4.00 -12.72 -1.34
CA ALA A 250 -4.09 -13.56 -0.15
C ALA A 250 -4.22 -15.01 -0.58
N VAL A 251 -3.42 -15.88 0.03
CA VAL A 251 -3.30 -17.29 -0.33
C VAL A 251 -3.48 -18.14 0.91
N CYS A 252 -4.39 -19.10 0.88
CA CYS A 252 -4.57 -20.04 1.99
C CYS A 252 -3.51 -21.15 1.92
N CYS A 253 -2.80 -21.40 3.02
CA CYS A 253 -1.84 -22.48 3.17
C CYS A 253 -2.59 -23.77 3.55
N LEU A 254 -3.35 -24.35 2.61
CA LEU A 254 -3.90 -25.69 2.81
C LEU A 254 -2.79 -26.73 2.63
N LEU A 255 -2.79 -27.76 3.48
CA LEU A 255 -1.79 -28.84 3.51
C LEU A 255 -1.80 -29.75 2.27
N PHE A 256 -2.67 -29.49 1.29
CA PHE A 256 -2.80 -30.27 0.05
C PHE A 256 -3.09 -29.35 -1.14
N PRO A 257 -2.55 -29.62 -2.35
CA PRO A 257 -2.69 -28.73 -3.49
C PRO A 257 -4.13 -28.78 -4.00
N PRO A 258 -4.72 -27.63 -4.37
CA PRO A 258 -4.02 -26.45 -4.87
C PRO A 258 -3.89 -25.33 -3.83
N VAL A 259 -2.83 -24.54 -3.98
CA VAL A 259 -2.70 -23.22 -3.38
C VAL A 259 -3.91 -22.38 -3.82
N ILE A 260 -4.80 -22.04 -2.89
CA ILE A 260 -6.03 -21.30 -3.19
C ILE A 260 -5.77 -19.81 -2.98
N VAL A 261 -5.79 -19.04 -4.08
CA VAL A 261 -5.84 -17.58 -4.01
C VAL A 261 -7.26 -17.20 -3.58
N VAL A 262 -7.38 -16.55 -2.43
CA VAL A 262 -8.67 -16.15 -1.83
C VAL A 262 -9.00 -14.68 -2.08
N GLY A 263 -8.07 -13.93 -2.68
CA GLY A 263 -8.32 -12.58 -3.18
C GLY A 263 -7.09 -11.98 -3.86
N ASN A 264 -7.31 -11.06 -4.81
CA ASN A 264 -6.28 -10.26 -5.46
C ASN A 264 -6.74 -8.80 -5.58
N MET A 265 -5.81 -7.86 -5.43
CA MET A 265 -6.01 -6.44 -5.70
C MET A 265 -4.80 -5.87 -6.45
N THR A 266 -5.03 -5.30 -7.64
CA THR A 266 -4.01 -4.50 -8.34
C THR A 266 -4.23 -3.02 -8.07
N LEU A 267 -3.16 -2.33 -7.69
CA LEU A 267 -3.04 -0.88 -7.60
C LEU A 267 -2.00 -0.37 -8.57
N GLU A 268 -2.33 0.72 -9.22
CA GLU A 268 -1.48 1.32 -10.23
C GLU A 268 -1.59 2.83 -10.21
N LYS A 269 -0.43 3.47 -10.34
CA LYS A 269 -0.31 4.92 -10.45
C LYS A 269 0.58 5.27 -11.63
N HIS A 270 0.13 6.27 -12.36
CA HIS A 270 0.79 6.82 -13.53
C HIS A 270 1.14 8.26 -13.21
N PHE A 271 2.41 8.62 -13.39
CA PHE A 271 2.87 10.00 -13.27
C PHE A 271 3.59 10.39 -14.55
N ARG A 272 3.31 11.60 -15.05
CA ARG A 272 4.01 12.22 -16.17
C ARG A 272 4.45 13.63 -15.77
N ALA A 273 5.62 14.07 -16.22
CA ALA A 273 6.05 15.45 -15.97
C ALA A 273 5.24 16.44 -16.84
N ALA A 274 4.63 17.45 -16.21
CA ALA A 274 3.78 18.48 -16.84
C ALA A 274 4.05 19.89 -16.25
N GLU A 275 3.64 20.95 -16.95
CA GLU A 275 3.78 22.34 -16.47
C GLU A 275 3.11 22.57 -15.10
N ASN A 276 3.93 22.91 -14.10
CA ASN A 276 3.57 23.48 -12.80
C ASN A 276 2.57 22.72 -11.89
N CYS A 277 2.14 21.49 -12.20
CA CYS A 277 1.41 20.61 -11.27
C CYS A 277 1.46 19.14 -11.70
N ILE A 278 1.39 18.23 -10.72
CA ILE A 278 1.04 16.81 -10.93
C ILE A 278 -0.43 16.80 -11.36
N SER A 279 -0.71 16.67 -12.66
CA SER A 279 -2.04 16.95 -13.22
C SER A 279 -3.04 15.81 -13.08
N SER A 280 -2.60 14.56 -12.89
CA SER A 280 -3.49 13.45 -12.58
C SER A 280 -2.71 12.25 -12.05
N ALA A 281 -3.36 11.48 -11.20
CA ALA A 281 -2.92 10.16 -10.80
C ALA A 281 -4.13 9.25 -10.90
N SER A 282 -4.22 8.50 -11.99
CA SER A 282 -5.32 7.58 -12.23
C SER A 282 -5.18 6.37 -11.30
N LEU A 283 -6.21 6.08 -10.50
CA LEU A 283 -6.31 4.83 -9.78
C LEU A 283 -6.96 3.81 -10.72
N VAL A 284 -6.16 2.98 -11.39
CA VAL A 284 -6.69 1.79 -12.06
C VAL A 284 -6.67 0.66 -11.05
N GLN A 285 -7.81 0.43 -10.41
CA GLN A 285 -7.99 -0.71 -9.51
C GLN A 285 -8.67 -1.83 -10.28
N VAL A 286 -7.94 -2.94 -10.47
CA VAL A 286 -8.51 -4.15 -11.06
C VAL A 286 -8.45 -5.27 -10.03
N VAL A 287 -9.62 -5.73 -9.61
CA VAL A 287 -9.82 -6.96 -8.84
C VAL A 287 -10.06 -8.06 -9.87
N HIS A 288 -9.08 -8.95 -10.06
CA HIS A 288 -9.24 -10.15 -10.88
C HIS A 288 -9.25 -11.39 -9.98
N SER A 289 -10.15 -12.33 -10.25
CA SER A 289 -10.17 -13.67 -9.65
C SER A 289 -9.18 -14.61 -10.32
#